data_AF-A0A9D2P1U4-F1
#
_entry.id   AF-A0A9D2P1U4-F1
#
_cell.length_a   1.000
_cell.length_b   1.000
_cell.length_c   1.000
_cell.angle_alpha   90.00
_cell.angle_beta   90.00
_cell.angle_gamma   90.00
#
_symmetry.space_group_name_H-M   'P 1'
#
loop_
_entity.id
_entity.type
_entity.pdbx_description
1 polymer ?
#
loop_
_entity_poly.entity_id
_entity_poly.type
_entity_poly.pdbx_seq_one_letter_code
_entity_poly.pdbx_strand_id
1 'polypeptide(L)'
;MDWNQVPEPVRACCGTLWRAGAEALPVGGCVRDTLLGRTPGDWDVATSALPEEVLALFPRTFPTGLRHGTVTVLLGDMPLEVTTFRREEGYRDGRRPDAVTFGVGLREDLSRRDFTINAMALARDGSIADPFGGQADLAAGLVRCVGDPDRRFQEDGLRLLRAVRFAAQLGFALEPETAAALARNAGMLDKVSGERIKAELEKVLLSPRPELAALPVELGMLSRFGAAPRRVDLSGLAALPPTPGDRWRGLCRASGLDITALPVERRLRRAVLQPETLPCALTGRDLYAMGLRGGDIGAARRALERYLAQYPEENQPDILQHKLRSWGFLPPE
;
A
#
# COMPACT_ATOMS: atom_id res chain seq x y z
N MET A 1 18.63 12.71 -15.19
CA MET A 1 18.92 11.83 -14.05
C MET A 1 20.18 11.06 -14.39
N ASP A 2 21.13 10.93 -13.46
CA ASP A 2 22.38 10.23 -13.75
C ASP A 2 22.17 8.71 -13.60
N TRP A 3 22.59 7.93 -14.61
CA TRP A 3 22.61 6.46 -14.56
C TRP A 3 23.44 5.93 -13.38
N ASN A 4 24.37 6.72 -12.82
CA ASN A 4 25.08 6.36 -11.61
C ASN A 4 24.16 6.18 -10.38
N GLN A 5 22.97 6.78 -10.38
CA GLN A 5 21.97 6.61 -9.31
C GLN A 5 21.15 5.32 -9.48
N VAL A 6 21.19 4.70 -10.66
CA VAL A 6 20.50 3.44 -10.96
C VAL A 6 21.34 2.27 -10.47
N PRO A 7 20.81 1.30 -9.70
CA PRO A 7 21.57 0.15 -9.22
C PRO A 7 22.23 -0.65 -10.33
N GLU A 8 23.41 -1.21 -10.03
CA GLU A 8 24.18 -2.01 -10.99
C GLU A 8 23.36 -3.13 -11.66
N PRO A 9 22.53 -3.92 -10.93
CA PRO A 9 21.71 -4.95 -11.56
C PRO A 9 20.74 -4.40 -12.61
N VAL A 10 20.14 -3.24 -12.35
CA VAL A 10 19.23 -2.58 -13.31
C VAL A 10 19.99 -2.10 -14.55
N ARG A 11 21.18 -1.51 -14.36
CA ARG A 11 22.04 -1.11 -15.48
C ARG A 11 22.49 -2.31 -16.31
N ALA A 12 22.84 -3.42 -15.67
CA ALA A 12 23.23 -4.65 -16.33
C ALA A 12 22.06 -5.27 -17.12
N CYS A 13 20.84 -5.22 -16.56
CA CYS A 13 19.62 -5.63 -17.24
C CYS A 13 19.40 -4.82 -18.53
N CYS A 14 19.34 -3.49 -18.41
CA CYS A 14 19.17 -2.60 -19.56
C CYS A 14 20.30 -2.78 -20.58
N GLY A 15 21.55 -2.86 -20.13
CA GLY A 15 22.71 -3.08 -20.99
C GLY A 15 22.69 -4.40 -21.76
N THR A 16 22.10 -5.46 -21.18
CA THR A 16 21.91 -6.74 -21.86
C THR A 16 20.85 -6.63 -22.95
N LEU A 17 19.71 -6.02 -22.65
CA LEU A 17 18.64 -5.78 -23.61
C LEU A 17 19.11 -4.87 -24.78
N TRP A 18 19.86 -3.81 -24.48
CA TRP A 18 20.41 -2.92 -25.51
C TRP A 18 21.40 -3.63 -26.45
N ARG A 19 22.24 -4.54 -25.93
CA ARG A 19 23.17 -5.33 -26.75
C ARG A 19 22.44 -6.33 -27.66
N ALA A 20 21.25 -6.76 -27.24
CA ALA A 20 20.36 -7.59 -28.06
C ALA A 20 19.54 -6.77 -29.07
N GLY A 21 19.70 -5.44 -29.11
CA GLY A 21 18.99 -4.55 -30.04
C GLY A 21 17.63 -4.07 -29.56
N ALA A 22 17.22 -4.40 -28.32
CA ALA A 22 15.95 -3.96 -27.75
C ALA A 22 16.06 -2.59 -27.06
N GLU A 23 14.95 -1.85 -27.03
CA GLU A 23 14.79 -0.73 -26.12
C GLU A 23 14.60 -1.26 -24.69
N ALA A 24 15.17 -0.58 -23.70
CA ALA A 24 14.99 -0.92 -22.29
C ALA A 24 15.17 0.32 -21.43
N LEU A 25 14.18 0.62 -20.59
CA LEU A 25 14.12 1.82 -19.77
C LEU A 25 13.57 1.50 -18.38
N PRO A 26 14.21 1.96 -17.29
CA PRO A 26 13.56 2.04 -15.98
C PRO A 26 12.31 2.93 -16.07
N VAL A 27 11.20 2.50 -15.47
CA VAL A 27 9.89 3.17 -15.60
C VAL A 27 9.13 3.28 -14.28
N GLY A 28 8.31 4.32 -14.16
CA GLY A 28 7.33 4.42 -13.08
C GLY A 28 7.90 4.84 -11.73
N GLY A 29 7.58 4.07 -10.68
CA GLY A 29 7.85 4.44 -9.29
C GLY A 29 9.32 4.71 -9.02
N CYS A 30 10.22 3.92 -9.62
CA CYS A 30 11.66 4.09 -9.46
C CYS A 30 12.17 5.42 -10.04
N VAL A 31 11.64 5.84 -11.19
CA VAL A 31 11.96 7.13 -11.81
C VAL A 31 11.44 8.27 -10.95
N ARG A 32 10.17 8.20 -10.52
CA ARG A 32 9.56 9.19 -9.63
C ARG A 32 10.36 9.37 -8.34
N ASP A 33 10.65 8.26 -7.64
CA ASP A 33 11.29 8.30 -6.34
C ASP A 33 12.72 8.81 -6.46
N THR A 34 13.45 8.44 -7.52
CA THR A 34 14.79 8.98 -7.75
C THR A 34 14.76 10.48 -8.03
N LEU A 35 13.80 10.98 -8.81
CA LEU A 35 13.62 12.43 -9.05
C LEU A 35 13.27 13.19 -7.77
N LEU A 36 12.61 12.55 -6.81
CA LEU A 36 12.34 13.09 -5.47
C LEU A 36 13.53 12.94 -4.49
N GLY A 37 14.66 12.39 -4.93
CA GLY A 37 15.82 12.11 -4.06
C GLY A 37 15.55 11.00 -3.04
N ARG A 38 14.54 10.14 -3.28
CA ARG A 38 14.20 8.99 -2.46
C ARG A 38 14.82 7.72 -3.06
N THR A 39 15.14 6.74 -2.22
CA THR A 39 15.58 5.43 -2.69
C THR A 39 14.36 4.61 -3.13
N PRO A 40 14.29 4.15 -4.39
CA PRO A 40 13.20 3.27 -4.83
C PRO A 40 13.18 1.95 -4.06
N GLY A 41 11.98 1.46 -3.73
CA GLY A 41 11.80 0.15 -3.09
C GLY A 41 11.83 -1.00 -4.10
N ASP A 42 11.44 -0.73 -5.33
CA ASP A 42 11.32 -1.64 -6.47
C ASP A 42 11.83 -0.98 -7.76
N TRP A 43 12.28 -1.79 -8.71
CA TRP A 43 12.77 -1.34 -10.01
C TRP A 43 12.07 -2.12 -11.13
N ASP A 44 11.25 -1.40 -11.89
CA ASP A 44 10.60 -1.91 -13.09
C ASP A 44 11.36 -1.45 -14.33
N VAL A 45 11.58 -2.36 -15.27
CA VAL A 45 12.16 -2.07 -16.59
C VAL A 45 11.13 -2.36 -17.67
N ALA A 46 10.78 -1.36 -18.47
CA ALA A 46 9.99 -1.57 -19.68
C ALA A 46 10.92 -1.78 -20.88
N THR A 47 10.57 -2.71 -21.76
CA THR A 47 11.41 -3.07 -22.90
C THR A 47 10.60 -3.32 -24.17
N SER A 48 11.21 -3.15 -25.34
CA SER A 48 10.60 -3.62 -26.60
C SER A 48 10.74 -5.13 -26.80
N ALA A 49 11.60 -5.81 -26.03
CA ALA A 49 11.80 -7.25 -26.11
C ALA A 49 10.57 -7.99 -25.61
N LEU A 50 10.14 -9.00 -26.36
CA LEU A 50 9.06 -9.89 -25.99
C LEU A 50 9.46 -10.80 -24.82
N PRO A 51 8.50 -11.32 -24.03
CA PRO A 51 8.80 -12.13 -22.86
C PRO A 51 9.71 -13.33 -23.15
N GLU A 52 9.53 -14.00 -24.27
CA GLU A 52 10.36 -15.11 -24.73
C GLU A 52 11.81 -14.69 -25.03
N GLU A 53 12.03 -13.49 -25.56
CA GLU A 53 13.36 -12.92 -25.78
C GLU A 53 14.03 -12.60 -24.45
N VAL A 54 13.28 -12.03 -23.49
CA VAL A 54 13.77 -11.78 -22.13
C VAL A 54 14.16 -13.11 -21.46
N LEU A 55 13.32 -14.15 -21.55
CA LEU A 55 13.63 -15.47 -21.00
C LEU A 55 14.88 -16.10 -21.64
N ALA A 56 15.13 -15.86 -22.93
CA ALA A 56 16.32 -16.36 -23.62
C ALA A 56 17.59 -15.59 -23.25
N LEU A 57 17.48 -14.29 -22.98
CA LEU A 57 18.61 -13.41 -22.66
C LEU A 57 19.10 -13.55 -21.22
N PHE A 58 18.24 -13.97 -20.29
CA PHE A 58 18.56 -14.03 -18.87
C PHE A 58 18.44 -15.45 -18.30
N PRO A 59 19.51 -16.00 -17.67
CA PRO A 59 19.52 -17.38 -17.20
C PRO A 59 18.68 -17.63 -15.95
N ARG A 60 18.50 -16.60 -15.10
CA ARG A 60 17.71 -16.68 -13.86
C ARG A 60 16.46 -15.82 -13.98
N THR A 61 15.38 -16.44 -14.42
CA THR A 61 14.09 -15.77 -14.65
C THR A 61 12.93 -16.53 -14.04
N PHE A 62 11.88 -15.81 -13.69
CA PHE A 62 10.62 -16.37 -13.22
C PHE A 62 9.46 -15.81 -14.07
N PRO A 63 8.61 -16.68 -14.65
CA PRO A 63 7.49 -16.27 -15.49
C PRO A 63 6.28 -15.79 -14.66
N THR A 64 6.49 -14.77 -13.84
CA THR A 64 5.51 -14.25 -12.86
C THR A 64 4.29 -13.59 -13.49
N GLY A 65 4.38 -13.17 -14.76
CA GLY A 65 3.30 -12.43 -15.43
C GLY A 65 3.28 -12.56 -16.94
N LEU A 66 3.71 -13.69 -17.52
CA LEU A 66 3.86 -13.86 -18.99
C LEU A 66 2.64 -13.43 -19.81
N ARG A 67 1.42 -13.74 -19.34
CA ARG A 67 0.17 -13.34 -20.02
C ARG A 67 -0.02 -11.83 -20.13
N HIS A 68 0.62 -11.07 -19.25
CA HIS A 68 0.63 -9.62 -19.26
C HIS A 68 1.96 -9.09 -19.79
N GLY A 69 2.89 -9.94 -20.21
CA GLY A 69 4.16 -9.52 -20.77
C GLY A 69 5.25 -9.21 -19.75
N THR A 70 5.10 -9.68 -18.50
CA THR A 70 6.07 -9.43 -17.42
C THR A 70 6.84 -10.71 -17.08
N VAL A 71 8.16 -10.56 -16.97
CA VAL A 71 9.13 -11.58 -16.53
C VAL A 71 9.95 -11.00 -15.38
N THR A 72 10.01 -11.71 -14.26
CA THR A 72 10.94 -11.33 -13.19
C THR A 72 12.33 -11.85 -13.55
N VAL A 73 13.30 -10.95 -13.72
CA VAL A 73 14.72 -11.26 -13.96
C VAL A 73 15.48 -11.12 -12.65
N LEU A 74 16.23 -12.13 -12.25
CA LEU A 74 17.04 -12.10 -11.02
C LEU A 74 18.52 -11.88 -11.36
N LEU A 75 19.00 -10.66 -11.12
CA LEU A 75 20.42 -10.29 -11.27
C LEU A 75 21.05 -10.11 -9.89
N GLY A 76 22.00 -10.97 -9.56
CA GLY A 76 22.49 -11.12 -8.19
C GLY A 76 21.36 -11.61 -7.28
N ASP A 77 21.07 -10.83 -6.23
CA ASP A 77 19.96 -11.05 -5.29
C ASP A 77 18.80 -10.05 -5.50
N MET A 78 18.86 -9.24 -6.57
CA MET A 78 17.84 -8.23 -6.88
C MET A 78 16.85 -8.76 -7.93
N PRO A 79 15.57 -9.00 -7.56
CA PRO A 79 14.52 -9.27 -8.54
C PRO A 79 14.14 -7.97 -9.26
N LEU A 80 14.05 -8.03 -10.58
CA LEU A 80 13.65 -6.94 -11.47
C LEU A 80 12.44 -7.37 -12.29
N GLU A 81 11.39 -6.56 -12.29
CA GLU A 81 10.24 -6.80 -13.16
C GLU A 81 10.54 -6.21 -14.54
N VAL A 82 10.76 -7.09 -15.53
CA VAL A 82 10.99 -6.70 -16.92
C VAL A 82 9.69 -6.93 -17.69
N THR A 83 9.10 -5.84 -18.20
CA THR A 83 7.80 -5.89 -18.88
C THR A 83 7.91 -5.39 -20.31
N THR A 84 7.46 -6.18 -21.28
CA THR A 84 7.38 -5.72 -22.67
C THR A 84 6.41 -4.54 -22.79
N PHE A 85 6.70 -3.60 -23.69
CA PHE A 85 5.75 -2.55 -24.06
C PHE A 85 4.45 -3.19 -24.51
N ARG A 86 3.35 -2.72 -23.94
CA ARG A 86 2.03 -3.28 -24.20
C ARG A 86 0.94 -2.24 -24.23
N ARG A 87 -0.05 -2.46 -25.09
CA ARG A 87 -1.34 -1.79 -25.07
C ARG A 87 -2.36 -2.73 -24.44
N GLU A 88 -3.26 -2.16 -23.66
CA GLU A 88 -4.33 -2.87 -22.98
C GLU A 88 -5.67 -2.37 -23.49
N GLU A 89 -6.57 -3.29 -23.84
CA GLU A 89 -7.89 -2.97 -24.40
C GLU A 89 -8.99 -3.78 -23.75
N GLY A 90 -10.15 -3.13 -23.58
CA GLY A 90 -11.34 -3.70 -22.94
C GLY A 90 -11.14 -3.94 -21.45
N TYR A 91 -12.04 -3.45 -20.60
CA TYR A 91 -11.98 -3.67 -19.16
C TYR A 91 -13.36 -4.05 -18.64
N ARG A 92 -13.94 -5.11 -19.23
CA ARG A 92 -15.31 -5.52 -18.90
C ARG A 92 -15.50 -5.87 -17.43
N ASP A 93 -14.51 -6.47 -16.79
CA ASP A 93 -14.55 -6.81 -15.36
C ASP A 93 -14.09 -5.66 -14.43
N GLY A 94 -13.70 -4.51 -15.00
CA GLY A 94 -13.20 -3.36 -14.24
C GLY A 94 -11.84 -3.57 -13.58
N ARG A 95 -11.01 -4.49 -14.10
CA ARG A 95 -9.64 -4.71 -13.62
C ARG A 95 -8.71 -5.23 -14.71
N ARG A 96 -9.07 -6.33 -15.36
CA ARG A 96 -8.19 -7.06 -16.28
C ARG A 96 -8.50 -6.64 -17.70
N PRO A 97 -7.46 -6.35 -18.49
CA PRO A 97 -7.68 -6.09 -19.89
C PRO A 97 -8.24 -7.34 -20.58
N ASP A 98 -9.22 -7.14 -21.46
CA ASP A 98 -9.78 -8.20 -22.32
C ASP A 98 -8.74 -8.66 -23.34
N ALA A 99 -7.89 -7.74 -23.80
CA ALA A 99 -6.80 -8.01 -24.73
C ALA A 99 -5.54 -7.23 -24.34
N VAL A 100 -4.38 -7.88 -24.52
CA VAL A 100 -3.06 -7.27 -24.36
C VAL A 100 -2.30 -7.46 -25.66
N THR A 101 -1.83 -6.35 -26.23
CA THR A 101 -1.07 -6.33 -27.49
C THR A 101 0.35 -5.89 -27.20
N PHE A 102 1.33 -6.72 -27.55
CA PHE A 102 2.76 -6.41 -27.44
C PHE A 102 3.30 -5.75 -28.72
N GLY A 103 4.55 -5.29 -28.69
CA GLY A 103 5.21 -4.68 -29.84
C GLY A 103 4.75 -3.24 -30.12
N VAL A 104 4.20 -2.57 -29.11
CA VAL A 104 3.86 -1.14 -29.18
C VAL A 104 5.03 -0.26 -28.73
N GLY A 105 4.96 1.05 -28.98
CA GLY A 105 5.99 1.98 -28.51
C GLY A 105 5.85 2.37 -27.03
N LEU A 106 6.93 2.90 -26.45
CA LEU A 106 6.98 3.38 -25.06
C LEU A 106 5.83 4.33 -24.71
N ARG A 107 5.49 5.28 -25.60
CA ARG A 107 4.43 6.26 -25.35
C ARG A 107 3.08 5.58 -25.11
N GLU A 108 2.78 4.49 -25.82
CA GLU A 108 1.55 3.74 -25.63
C GLU A 108 1.54 2.97 -24.30
N ASP A 109 2.66 2.36 -23.92
CA ASP A 109 2.80 1.70 -22.61
C ASP A 109 2.66 2.71 -21.44
N LEU A 110 3.25 3.89 -21.57
CA LEU A 110 3.12 4.94 -20.56
C LEU A 110 1.69 5.49 -20.51
N SER A 111 0.99 5.52 -21.65
CA SER A 111 -0.36 6.08 -21.75
C SER A 111 -1.39 5.33 -20.91
N ARG A 112 -1.24 4.01 -20.71
CA ARG A 112 -2.18 3.18 -19.95
C ARG A 112 -1.96 3.24 -18.43
N ARG A 113 -0.92 3.92 -17.97
CA ARG A 113 -0.59 4.03 -16.54
C ARG A 113 -1.60 4.89 -15.81
N ASP A 114 -1.57 4.79 -14.49
CA ASP A 114 -2.54 5.46 -13.62
C ASP A 114 -2.33 6.97 -13.56
N PHE A 115 -1.13 7.41 -13.18
CA PHE A 115 -0.82 8.82 -12.92
C PHE A 115 0.41 9.30 -13.70
N THR A 116 0.41 10.58 -14.07
CA THR A 116 1.50 11.23 -14.83
C THR A 116 2.86 11.06 -14.16
N ILE A 117 2.91 11.23 -12.83
CA ILE A 117 4.12 11.02 -12.01
C ILE A 117 4.65 9.58 -12.03
N ASN A 118 3.86 8.60 -12.46
CA ASN A 118 4.28 7.19 -12.65
C ASN A 118 4.40 6.81 -14.15
N ALA A 119 4.19 7.77 -15.05
CA ALA A 119 4.19 7.59 -16.50
C ALA A 119 5.43 8.22 -17.15
N MET A 120 6.57 8.05 -16.48
CA MET A 120 7.89 8.52 -16.92
C MET A 120 8.86 7.35 -17.06
N ALA A 121 9.85 7.51 -17.94
CA ALA A 121 10.92 6.54 -18.16
C ALA A 121 12.29 7.21 -18.18
N LEU A 122 13.33 6.50 -17.70
CA LEU A 122 14.71 6.95 -17.84
C LEU A 122 15.30 6.44 -19.16
N ALA A 123 15.59 7.36 -20.08
CA ALA A 123 16.19 7.06 -21.36
C ALA A 123 17.69 6.72 -21.24
N ARG A 124 18.21 6.05 -22.27
CA ARG A 124 19.61 5.58 -22.32
C ARG A 124 20.64 6.72 -22.23
N ASP A 125 20.30 7.91 -22.72
CA ASP A 125 21.15 9.11 -22.64
C ASP A 125 21.05 9.83 -21.28
N GLY A 126 20.24 9.33 -20.35
CA GLY A 126 20.01 9.92 -19.02
C GLY A 126 18.89 10.98 -18.98
N SER A 127 18.26 11.28 -20.12
CA SER A 127 17.07 12.11 -20.18
C SER A 127 15.84 11.37 -19.63
N ILE A 128 14.82 12.13 -19.19
CA ILE A 128 13.55 11.56 -18.76
C ILE A 128 12.57 11.66 -19.94
N ALA A 129 12.10 10.50 -20.41
CA ALA A 129 10.99 10.43 -21.34
C ALA A 129 9.68 10.64 -20.55
N ASP A 130 9.07 11.82 -20.74
CA ASP A 130 7.87 12.25 -20.04
C ASP A 130 6.83 12.82 -21.02
N PRO A 131 6.09 11.95 -21.74
CA PRO A 131 5.10 12.40 -22.72
C PRO A 131 3.81 12.96 -22.11
N PHE A 132 3.63 12.89 -20.78
CA PHE A 132 2.39 13.25 -20.09
C PHE A 132 2.55 14.34 -19.02
N GLY A 133 3.74 14.93 -18.88
CA GLY A 133 3.98 16.05 -17.97
C GLY A 133 4.17 15.65 -16.50
N GLY A 134 4.57 14.41 -16.23
CA GLY A 134 4.83 13.90 -14.89
C GLY A 134 5.89 14.70 -14.11
N GLN A 135 6.91 15.25 -14.76
CA GLN A 135 7.92 16.10 -14.09
C GLN A 135 7.32 17.43 -13.59
N ALA A 136 6.41 18.02 -14.38
CA ALA A 136 5.74 19.25 -13.98
C ALA A 136 4.78 19.01 -12.82
N ASP A 137 3.99 17.93 -12.86
CA ASP A 137 3.11 17.53 -11.75
C ASP A 137 3.92 17.14 -10.51
N LEU A 138 5.08 16.50 -10.67
CA LEU A 138 6.00 16.17 -9.56
C LEU A 138 6.53 17.43 -8.88
N ALA A 139 6.94 18.44 -9.66
CA ALA A 139 7.40 19.72 -9.15
C ALA A 139 6.27 20.53 -8.48
N ALA A 140 5.05 20.42 -8.99
CA ALA A 140 3.86 21.08 -8.42
C ALA A 140 3.26 20.33 -7.22
N GLY A 141 3.73 19.11 -6.91
CA GLY A 141 3.17 18.28 -5.86
C GLY A 141 1.75 17.80 -6.16
N LEU A 142 1.48 17.40 -7.41
CA LEU A 142 0.16 16.98 -7.89
C LEU A 142 0.11 15.49 -8.26
N VAL A 143 -1.00 14.85 -7.93
CA VAL A 143 -1.39 13.54 -8.44
C VAL A 143 -2.47 13.74 -9.50
N ARG A 144 -2.09 13.58 -10.78
CA ARG A 144 -2.93 13.72 -11.96
C ARG A 144 -3.01 12.41 -12.72
N CYS A 145 -4.20 12.01 -13.17
CA CYS A 145 -4.36 10.84 -14.05
C CYS A 145 -3.71 11.04 -15.42
N VAL A 146 -3.23 9.96 -16.04
CA VAL A 146 -2.80 10.01 -17.44
C VAL A 146 -4.02 10.04 -18.37
N GLY A 147 -4.16 11.12 -19.14
CA GLY A 147 -5.29 11.31 -20.05
C GLY A 147 -6.58 11.62 -19.30
N ASP A 148 -7.69 10.98 -19.69
CA ASP A 148 -9.01 11.18 -19.10
C ASP A 148 -9.16 10.41 -17.77
N PRO A 149 -9.33 11.10 -16.62
CA PRO A 149 -9.43 10.45 -15.31
C PRO A 149 -10.67 9.56 -15.17
N ASP A 150 -11.82 9.88 -15.78
CA ASP A 150 -13.00 9.01 -15.69
C ASP A 150 -12.71 7.66 -16.35
N ARG A 151 -12.15 7.69 -17.57
CA ARG A 151 -11.71 6.47 -18.26
C ARG A 151 -10.69 5.69 -17.45
N ARG A 152 -9.70 6.37 -16.85
CA ARG A 152 -8.67 5.70 -16.03
C ARG A 152 -9.26 4.98 -14.82
N PHE A 153 -10.26 5.54 -14.15
CA PHE A 153 -10.91 4.90 -13.00
C PHE A 153 -11.89 3.80 -13.41
N GLN A 154 -12.49 3.88 -14.61
CA GLN A 154 -13.35 2.82 -15.14
C GLN A 154 -12.58 1.55 -15.50
N GLU A 155 -11.29 1.67 -15.84
CA GLU A 155 -10.44 0.53 -16.20
C GLU A 155 -10.00 -0.32 -14.99
N ASP A 156 -9.59 0.31 -13.89
CA ASP A 156 -9.31 -0.37 -12.62
C ASP A 156 -9.80 0.49 -11.46
N GLY A 157 -10.88 0.06 -10.81
CA GLY A 157 -11.46 0.76 -9.66
C GLY A 157 -10.48 0.93 -8.50
N LEU A 158 -9.41 0.12 -8.41
CA LEU A 158 -8.38 0.30 -7.39
C LEU A 158 -7.61 1.61 -7.57
N ARG A 159 -7.56 2.19 -8.78
CA ARG A 159 -6.89 3.46 -9.04
C ARG A 159 -7.47 4.61 -8.22
N LEU A 160 -8.75 4.53 -7.82
CA LEU A 160 -9.36 5.49 -6.91
C LEU A 160 -8.59 5.55 -5.58
N LEU A 161 -8.38 4.41 -4.93
CA LEU A 161 -7.62 4.33 -3.69
C LEU A 161 -6.12 4.58 -3.89
N ARG A 162 -5.56 4.20 -5.05
CA ARG A 162 -4.15 4.51 -5.36
C ARG A 162 -3.91 6.02 -5.47
N ALA A 163 -4.87 6.79 -6.01
CA ALA A 163 -4.77 8.25 -6.06
C ALA A 163 -4.65 8.83 -4.64
N VAL A 164 -5.56 8.40 -3.74
CA VAL A 164 -5.54 8.80 -2.33
C VAL A 164 -4.25 8.35 -1.65
N ARG A 165 -3.80 7.11 -1.88
CA ARG A 165 -2.54 6.59 -1.34
C ARG A 165 -1.36 7.44 -1.78
N PHE A 166 -1.23 7.77 -3.07
CA PHE A 166 -0.09 8.55 -3.55
C PHE A 166 -0.11 9.98 -3.02
N ALA A 167 -1.29 10.62 -2.96
CA ALA A 167 -1.43 11.92 -2.31
C ALA A 167 -0.95 11.84 -0.85
N ALA A 168 -1.33 10.78 -0.13
CA ALA A 168 -0.98 10.58 1.27
C ALA A 168 0.51 10.27 1.51
N GLN A 169 1.10 9.41 0.67
CA GLN A 169 2.48 8.95 0.76
C GLN A 169 3.50 10.01 0.30
N LEU A 170 3.15 10.80 -0.71
CA LEU A 170 4.02 11.83 -1.26
C LEU A 170 3.79 13.19 -0.60
N GLY A 171 2.66 13.39 0.10
CA GLY A 171 2.26 14.68 0.63
C GLY A 171 1.70 15.62 -0.45
N PHE A 172 1.22 15.06 -1.55
CA PHE A 172 0.78 15.77 -2.75
C PHE A 172 -0.72 16.09 -2.68
N ALA A 173 -1.14 17.10 -3.43
CA ALA A 173 -2.55 17.37 -3.69
C ALA A 173 -3.05 16.55 -4.87
N LEU A 174 -4.35 16.23 -4.85
CA LEU A 174 -5.02 15.69 -6.03
C LEU A 174 -5.28 16.83 -7.01
N GLU A 175 -5.00 16.59 -8.28
CA GLU A 175 -5.32 17.53 -9.33
C GLU A 175 -6.85 17.73 -9.44
N PRO A 176 -7.36 18.95 -9.73
CA PRO A 176 -8.78 19.25 -9.60
C PRO A 176 -9.73 18.33 -10.39
N GLU A 177 -9.40 18.00 -11.65
CA GLU A 177 -10.24 17.12 -12.46
C GLU A 177 -10.14 15.66 -11.99
N THR A 178 -8.94 15.23 -11.58
CA THR A 178 -8.71 13.92 -10.97
C THR A 178 -9.50 13.77 -9.67
N ALA A 179 -9.57 14.82 -8.85
CA ALA A 179 -10.38 14.88 -7.63
C ALA A 179 -11.88 14.83 -7.92
N ALA A 180 -12.35 15.56 -8.94
CA ALA A 180 -13.75 15.51 -9.37
C ALA A 180 -14.13 14.11 -9.90
N ALA A 181 -13.27 13.50 -10.70
CA ALA A 181 -13.46 12.16 -11.22
C ALA A 181 -13.46 11.07 -10.14
N LEU A 182 -12.68 11.24 -9.05
CA LEU A 182 -12.74 10.34 -7.89
C LEU A 182 -14.15 10.29 -7.30
N ALA A 183 -14.82 11.43 -7.18
CA ALA A 183 -16.18 11.51 -6.67
C ALA A 183 -17.19 10.88 -7.63
N ARG A 184 -17.09 11.18 -8.94
CA ARG A 184 -17.98 10.61 -9.96
C ARG A 184 -17.89 9.09 -10.08
N ASN A 185 -16.70 8.52 -9.86
CA ASN A 185 -16.44 7.09 -10.06
C ASN A 185 -16.33 6.29 -8.75
N ALA A 186 -16.68 6.86 -7.59
CA ALA A 186 -16.51 6.22 -6.28
C ALA A 186 -17.09 4.79 -6.21
N GLY A 187 -18.23 4.54 -6.86
CA GLY A 187 -18.86 3.22 -6.92
C GLY A 187 -18.08 2.14 -7.68
N MET A 188 -17.07 2.50 -8.48
CA MET A 188 -16.20 1.51 -9.15
C MET A 188 -15.41 0.67 -8.15
N LEU A 189 -15.22 1.16 -6.92
CA LEU A 189 -14.53 0.40 -5.88
C LEU A 189 -15.31 -0.85 -5.43
N ASP A 190 -16.63 -0.92 -5.67
CA ASP A 190 -17.43 -2.10 -5.36
C ASP A 190 -17.03 -3.33 -6.19
N LYS A 191 -16.44 -3.12 -7.37
CA LYS A 191 -15.92 -4.20 -8.22
C LYS A 191 -14.56 -4.73 -7.75
N VAL A 192 -13.91 -4.04 -6.82
CA VAL A 192 -12.58 -4.40 -6.34
C VAL A 192 -12.69 -5.39 -5.17
N SER A 193 -11.80 -6.38 -5.10
CA SER A 193 -11.74 -7.32 -3.97
C SER A 193 -11.36 -6.61 -2.66
N GLY A 194 -11.95 -7.04 -1.54
CA GLY A 194 -11.68 -6.47 -0.21
C GLY A 194 -10.20 -6.52 0.20
N GLU A 195 -9.44 -7.52 -0.25
CA GLU A 195 -8.01 -7.70 0.06
C GLU A 195 -7.18 -6.57 -0.56
N ARG A 196 -7.49 -6.19 -1.80
CA ARG A 196 -6.81 -5.10 -2.51
C ARG A 196 -7.16 -3.75 -1.87
N ILE A 197 -8.42 -3.56 -1.46
CA ILE A 197 -8.83 -2.36 -0.73
C ILE A 197 -8.12 -2.25 0.60
N LYS A 198 -8.09 -3.33 1.39
CA LYS A 198 -7.35 -3.40 2.66
C LYS A 198 -5.90 -3.01 2.45
N ALA A 199 -5.23 -3.59 1.46
CA ALA A 199 -3.82 -3.32 1.18
C ALA A 199 -3.55 -1.86 0.82
N GLU A 200 -4.40 -1.23 -0.01
CA GLU A 200 -4.24 0.19 -0.36
C GLU A 200 -4.58 1.12 0.80
N LEU A 201 -5.65 0.84 1.54
CA LEU A 201 -6.06 1.64 2.69
C LEU A 201 -5.04 1.57 3.83
N GLU A 202 -4.45 0.39 4.08
CA GLU A 202 -3.37 0.23 5.05
C GLU A 202 -2.15 1.08 4.67
N LYS A 203 -1.78 1.13 3.38
CA LYS A 203 -0.70 2.02 2.91
C LYS A 203 -1.02 3.50 3.13
N VAL A 204 -2.29 3.92 2.98
CA VAL A 204 -2.73 5.29 3.29
C VAL A 204 -2.58 5.55 4.80
N LEU A 205 -3.06 4.64 5.64
CA LEU A 205 -3.04 4.76 7.10
C LEU A 205 -1.62 4.82 7.69
N LEU A 206 -0.67 4.15 7.05
CA LEU A 206 0.75 4.12 7.44
C LEU A 206 1.59 5.22 6.76
N SER A 207 0.97 6.05 5.91
CA SER A 207 1.67 7.13 5.22
C SER A 207 1.88 8.35 6.14
N PRO A 208 2.69 9.35 5.71
CA PRO A 208 2.85 10.60 6.43
C PRO A 208 1.56 11.41 6.59
N ARG A 209 0.58 11.24 5.68
CA ARG A 209 -0.72 11.94 5.70
C ARG A 209 -1.90 10.98 5.80
N PRO A 210 -2.04 10.24 6.92
CA PRO A 210 -3.10 9.27 7.12
C PRO A 210 -4.50 9.88 7.12
N GLU A 211 -4.62 11.19 7.37
CA GLU A 211 -5.90 11.90 7.41
C GLU A 211 -6.64 11.84 6.06
N LEU A 212 -5.92 11.62 4.95
CA LEU A 212 -6.52 11.45 3.63
C LEU A 212 -7.35 10.16 3.50
N ALA A 213 -7.28 9.24 4.47
CA ALA A 213 -8.22 8.12 4.57
C ALA A 213 -9.68 8.58 4.78
N ALA A 214 -9.91 9.86 5.13
CA ALA A 214 -11.24 10.44 5.24
C ALA A 214 -11.92 10.55 3.87
N LEU A 215 -11.15 10.82 2.81
CA LEU A 215 -11.68 11.04 1.47
C LEU A 215 -12.43 9.81 0.92
N PRO A 216 -11.90 8.57 0.98
CA PRO A 216 -12.67 7.37 0.63
C PRO A 216 -13.95 7.17 1.45
N VAL A 217 -13.97 7.60 2.73
CA VAL A 217 -15.19 7.53 3.56
C VAL A 217 -16.20 8.56 3.08
N GLU A 218 -15.78 9.81 2.88
CA GLU A 218 -16.62 10.93 2.45
C GLU A 218 -17.26 10.68 1.08
N LEU A 219 -16.50 10.10 0.15
CA LEU A 219 -16.97 9.74 -1.19
C LEU A 219 -17.81 8.45 -1.21
N GLY A 220 -18.02 7.82 -0.05
CA GLY A 220 -18.84 6.61 0.07
C GLY A 220 -18.20 5.34 -0.48
N MET A 221 -16.90 5.36 -0.79
CA MET A 221 -16.17 4.21 -1.33
C MET A 221 -16.11 3.02 -0.36
N LEU A 222 -16.27 3.28 0.94
CA LEU A 222 -16.19 2.28 2.00
C LEU A 222 -17.55 1.89 2.60
N SER A 223 -18.66 2.33 1.97
CA SER A 223 -20.03 2.12 2.47
C SER A 223 -20.37 0.64 2.68
N ARG A 224 -19.93 -0.23 1.76
CA ARG A 224 -20.16 -1.68 1.86
C ARG A 224 -19.45 -2.36 3.05
N PHE A 225 -18.53 -1.66 3.71
CA PHE A 225 -17.83 -2.10 4.91
C PHE A 225 -18.34 -1.38 6.17
N GLY A 226 -19.54 -0.79 6.12
CA GLY A 226 -20.20 -0.16 7.27
C GLY A 226 -19.87 1.32 7.49
N ALA A 227 -18.95 1.91 6.72
CA ALA A 227 -18.60 3.32 6.83
C ALA A 227 -19.54 4.20 5.99
N ALA A 228 -20.57 4.77 6.61
CA ALA A 228 -21.53 5.65 5.94
C ALA A 228 -20.84 6.90 5.35
N PRO A 229 -21.26 7.39 4.16
CA PRO A 229 -20.70 8.60 3.56
C PRO A 229 -20.99 9.83 4.43
N ARG A 230 -19.94 10.41 5.02
CA ARG A 230 -20.00 11.65 5.81
C ARG A 230 -18.61 12.22 5.97
N ARG A 231 -18.53 13.50 6.34
CA ARG A 231 -17.28 14.10 6.80
C ARG A 231 -16.80 13.40 8.07
N VAL A 232 -15.53 13.03 8.07
CA VAL A 232 -14.86 12.38 9.20
C VAL A 232 -13.58 13.14 9.49
N ASP A 233 -13.42 13.58 10.73
CA ASP A 233 -12.16 14.13 11.19
C ASP A 233 -11.18 13.00 11.50
N LEU A 234 -10.14 12.89 10.67
CA LEU A 234 -9.02 11.97 10.84
C LEU A 234 -7.69 12.69 11.08
N SER A 235 -7.72 13.99 11.40
CA SER A 235 -6.50 14.78 11.66
C SER A 235 -5.66 14.19 12.81
N GLY A 236 -6.31 13.59 13.80
CA GLY A 236 -5.66 12.90 14.92
C GLY A 236 -4.92 11.61 14.56
N LEU A 237 -5.14 11.03 13.37
CA LEU A 237 -4.47 9.77 12.99
C LEU A 237 -2.96 9.92 12.93
N ALA A 238 -2.46 11.08 12.48
CA ALA A 238 -1.02 11.32 12.37
C ALA A 238 -0.28 11.26 13.72
N ALA A 239 -0.98 11.54 14.82
CA ALA A 239 -0.43 11.50 16.17
C ALA A 239 -0.35 10.07 16.76
N LEU A 240 -1.10 9.12 16.20
CA LEU A 240 -1.05 7.72 16.64
C LEU A 240 0.25 7.04 16.15
N PRO A 241 0.74 5.99 16.83
CA PRO A 241 1.86 5.22 16.30
C PRO A 241 1.58 4.72 14.87
N PRO A 242 2.56 4.71 13.95
CA PRO A 242 2.39 4.24 12.58
C PRO A 242 2.40 2.71 12.52
N THR A 243 1.55 2.06 13.34
CA THR A 243 1.33 0.62 13.31
C THR A 243 -0.04 0.33 12.70
N PRO A 244 -0.20 -0.82 12.00
CA PRO A 244 -1.51 -1.19 11.46
C PRO A 244 -2.60 -1.19 12.54
N GLY A 245 -2.33 -1.74 13.72
CA GLY A 245 -3.33 -1.84 14.80
C GLY A 245 -3.87 -0.48 15.24
N ASP A 246 -2.99 0.47 15.53
CA ASP A 246 -3.36 1.79 16.04
C ASP A 246 -4.08 2.62 14.98
N ARG A 247 -3.56 2.64 13.75
CA ARG A 247 -4.13 3.44 12.66
C ARG A 247 -5.47 2.90 12.16
N TRP A 248 -5.60 1.57 12.03
CA TRP A 248 -6.89 0.95 11.70
C TRP A 248 -7.93 1.17 12.81
N ARG A 249 -7.53 1.08 14.08
CA ARG A 249 -8.42 1.39 15.20
C ARG A 249 -8.93 2.82 15.14
N GLY A 250 -8.03 3.79 14.93
CA GLY A 250 -8.40 5.19 14.79
C GLY A 250 -9.40 5.41 13.65
N LEU A 251 -9.14 4.84 12.48
CA LEU A 251 -10.06 4.90 11.34
C LEU A 251 -11.43 4.31 11.69
N CYS A 252 -11.48 3.09 12.24
CA CYS A 252 -12.74 2.41 12.55
C CYS A 252 -13.57 3.20 13.58
N ARG A 253 -12.94 3.72 14.64
CA ARG A 253 -13.61 4.54 15.66
C ARG A 253 -14.18 5.83 15.07
N ALA A 254 -13.42 6.51 14.23
CA ALA A 254 -13.83 7.81 13.68
C ALA A 254 -14.85 7.69 12.55
N SER A 255 -14.76 6.66 11.70
CA SER A 255 -15.61 6.49 10.52
C SER A 255 -16.84 5.60 10.76
N GLY A 256 -16.77 4.65 11.70
CA GLY A 256 -17.76 3.58 11.85
C GLY A 256 -17.50 2.36 10.94
N LEU A 257 -16.36 2.32 10.25
CA LEU A 257 -15.96 1.18 9.43
C LEU A 257 -15.89 -0.11 10.26
N ASP A 258 -16.57 -1.15 9.79
CA ASP A 258 -16.53 -2.48 10.37
C ASP A 258 -15.33 -3.26 9.81
N ILE A 259 -14.28 -3.38 10.65
CA ILE A 259 -13.07 -4.13 10.30
C ILE A 259 -13.37 -5.62 10.02
N THR A 260 -14.48 -6.17 10.50
CA THR A 260 -14.86 -7.57 10.26
C THR A 260 -15.44 -7.80 8.88
N ALA A 261 -15.95 -6.75 8.24
CA ALA A 261 -16.41 -6.78 6.85
C ALA A 261 -15.25 -6.78 5.83
N LEU A 262 -14.02 -6.48 6.28
CA LEU A 262 -12.81 -6.57 5.46
C LEU A 262 -12.09 -7.92 5.64
N PRO A 263 -11.45 -8.45 4.58
CA PRO A 263 -10.61 -9.64 4.66
C PRO A 263 -9.25 -9.32 5.30
N VAL A 264 -9.27 -9.04 6.61
CA VAL A 264 -8.10 -8.75 7.43
C VAL A 264 -7.58 -9.99 8.14
N GLU A 265 -6.27 -10.00 8.44
CA GLU A 265 -5.64 -11.04 9.22
C GLU A 265 -6.19 -11.05 10.67
N ARG A 266 -6.28 -12.24 11.28
CA ARG A 266 -6.80 -12.41 12.65
C ARG A 266 -6.10 -11.52 13.68
N ARG A 267 -4.78 -11.32 13.53
CA ARG A 267 -3.97 -10.45 14.40
C ARG A 267 -4.44 -9.00 14.32
N LEU A 268 -4.61 -8.46 13.11
CA LEU A 268 -5.07 -7.09 12.90
C LEU A 268 -6.51 -6.92 13.42
N ARG A 269 -7.41 -7.86 13.10
CA ARG A 269 -8.78 -7.85 13.62
C ARG A 269 -8.80 -7.78 15.15
N ARG A 270 -7.99 -8.59 15.83
CA ARG A 270 -7.85 -8.54 17.29
C ARG A 270 -7.33 -7.18 17.77
N ALA A 271 -6.27 -6.67 17.13
CA ALA A 271 -5.69 -5.40 17.49
C ALA A 271 -6.69 -4.25 17.37
N VAL A 272 -7.57 -4.25 16.38
CA VAL A 272 -8.58 -3.20 16.18
C VAL A 272 -9.75 -3.32 17.16
N LEU A 273 -10.25 -4.55 17.40
CA LEU A 273 -11.45 -4.80 18.20
C LEU A 273 -11.19 -4.86 19.71
N GLN A 274 -10.00 -5.28 20.14
CA GLN A 274 -9.68 -5.31 21.56
C GLN A 274 -9.61 -3.88 22.07
N PRO A 275 -10.28 -3.50 23.16
CA PRO A 275 -10.10 -2.19 23.78
C PRO A 275 -8.60 -1.94 24.02
N GLU A 276 -8.17 -0.67 24.01
CA GLU A 276 -6.81 -0.29 24.40
C GLU A 276 -6.59 -0.78 25.83
N THR A 277 -6.08 -1.98 26.00
CA THR A 277 -5.62 -2.46 27.29
C THR A 277 -4.37 -1.65 27.56
N LEU A 278 -4.45 -0.72 28.51
CA LEU A 278 -3.26 -0.17 29.15
C LEU A 278 -2.34 -1.36 29.45
N PRO A 279 -1.05 -1.30 29.08
CA PRO A 279 -0.13 -2.37 29.41
C PRO A 279 -0.22 -2.61 30.90
N CYS A 280 -0.60 -3.84 31.27
CA CYS A 280 -0.76 -4.23 32.65
C CYS A 280 0.54 -3.92 33.40
N ALA A 281 0.43 -3.23 34.54
CA ALA A 281 1.59 -2.87 35.35
C ALA A 281 2.36 -4.09 35.87
N LEU A 282 1.74 -5.28 35.85
CA LEU A 282 2.37 -6.56 36.17
C LEU A 282 2.78 -7.29 34.88
N THR A 283 4.07 -7.51 34.70
CA THR A 283 4.62 -8.29 33.60
C THR A 283 4.57 -9.79 33.89
N GLY A 284 4.81 -10.62 32.86
CA GLY A 284 4.95 -12.06 33.06
C GLY A 284 6.09 -12.45 34.00
N ARG A 285 7.14 -11.61 34.13
CA ARG A 285 8.23 -11.82 35.09
C ARG A 285 7.78 -11.53 36.51
N ASP A 286 6.97 -10.50 36.72
CA ASP A 286 6.44 -10.15 38.03
C ASP A 286 5.49 -11.23 38.54
N LEU A 287 4.60 -11.74 37.67
CA LEU A 287 3.72 -12.86 37.99
C LEU A 287 4.52 -14.13 38.35
N TYR A 288 5.62 -14.40 37.64
CA TYR A 288 6.52 -15.49 37.97
C TYR A 288 7.20 -15.29 39.34
N ALA A 289 7.65 -14.06 39.65
CA ALA A 289 8.23 -13.72 40.94
C ALA A 289 7.22 -13.88 42.10
N MET A 290 5.93 -13.66 41.83
CA MET A 290 4.82 -13.86 42.76
C MET A 290 4.41 -15.34 42.93
N GLY A 291 5.06 -16.27 42.25
CA GLY A 291 4.86 -17.71 42.42
C GLY A 291 4.00 -18.40 41.35
N LEU A 292 3.44 -17.65 40.39
CA LEU A 292 2.71 -18.25 39.27
C LEU A 292 3.65 -19.00 38.33
N ARG A 293 3.18 -20.07 37.68
CA ARG A 293 3.97 -20.89 36.76
C ARG A 293 3.18 -21.23 35.51
N GLY A 294 3.88 -21.43 34.40
CA GLY A 294 3.33 -22.00 33.16
C GLY A 294 1.99 -21.40 32.72
N GLY A 295 0.96 -22.24 32.60
CA GLY A 295 -0.38 -21.87 32.15
C GLY A 295 -1.09 -20.83 33.04
N ASP A 296 -0.76 -20.78 34.32
CA ASP A 296 -1.39 -19.88 35.30
C ASP A 296 -0.99 -18.43 35.08
N ILE A 297 0.24 -18.18 34.63
CA ILE A 297 0.68 -16.83 34.20
C ILE A 297 -0.19 -16.35 33.03
N GLY A 298 -0.48 -17.24 32.07
CA GLY A 298 -1.34 -16.93 30.93
C GLY A 298 -2.80 -16.67 31.35
N ALA A 299 -3.31 -17.43 32.32
CA ALA A 299 -4.66 -17.25 32.85
C ALA A 299 -4.81 -15.95 33.67
N ALA A 300 -3.85 -15.67 34.55
CA ALA A 300 -3.78 -14.45 35.34
C ALA A 300 -3.70 -13.21 34.44
N ARG A 301 -2.85 -13.23 33.40
CA ARG A 301 -2.77 -12.13 32.43
C ARG A 301 -4.09 -11.86 31.73
N ARG A 302 -4.78 -12.90 31.25
CA ARG A 302 -6.11 -12.73 30.62
C ARG A 302 -7.15 -12.19 31.60
N ALA A 303 -7.07 -12.55 32.88
CA ALA A 303 -7.97 -12.01 33.90
C ALA A 303 -7.70 -10.52 34.15
N LEU A 304 -6.43 -10.13 34.31
CA LEU A 304 -6.01 -8.74 34.46
C LEU A 304 -6.37 -7.89 33.23
N GLU A 305 -6.16 -8.41 32.02
CA GLU A 305 -6.53 -7.73 30.77
C GLU A 305 -8.05 -7.46 30.70
N ARG A 306 -8.88 -8.42 31.12
CA ARG A 306 -10.35 -8.22 31.18
C ARG A 306 -10.76 -7.22 32.25
N TYR A 307 -10.06 -7.21 33.38
CA TYR A 307 -10.33 -6.28 34.48
C TYR A 307 -9.98 -4.84 34.11
N LEU A 308 -8.78 -4.63 33.58
CA LEU A 308 -8.29 -3.32 33.15
C LEU A 308 -9.06 -2.75 31.96
N ALA A 309 -9.74 -3.61 31.18
CA ALA A 309 -10.68 -3.15 30.16
C ALA A 309 -11.93 -2.48 30.75
N GLN A 310 -12.28 -2.77 32.02
CA GLN A 310 -13.41 -2.16 32.73
C GLN A 310 -12.97 -1.05 33.70
N TYR A 311 -11.78 -1.20 34.30
CA TYR A 311 -11.23 -0.31 35.33
C TYR A 311 -9.79 0.10 34.98
N PRO A 312 -9.57 0.90 33.92
CA PRO A 312 -8.23 1.28 33.45
C PRO A 312 -7.42 2.09 34.48
N GLU A 313 -8.08 2.87 35.33
CA GLU A 313 -7.50 3.68 36.41
C GLU A 313 -6.85 2.84 37.51
N GLU A 314 -7.22 1.56 37.64
CA GLU A 314 -6.71 0.64 38.65
C GLU A 314 -5.42 -0.09 38.20
N ASN A 315 -4.76 0.39 37.15
CA ASN A 315 -3.51 -0.19 36.64
C ASN A 315 -2.28 0.14 37.52
N GLN A 316 -2.34 -0.23 38.80
CA GLN A 316 -1.26 -0.09 39.77
C GLN A 316 -0.86 -1.46 40.32
N PRO A 317 0.43 -1.78 40.47
CA PRO A 317 0.90 -3.11 40.88
C PRO A 317 0.22 -3.66 42.15
N ASP A 318 0.00 -2.83 43.16
CA ASP A 318 -0.57 -3.26 44.44
C ASP A 318 -2.06 -3.62 44.32
N ILE A 319 -2.82 -2.82 43.56
CA ILE A 319 -4.24 -3.07 43.28
C ILE A 319 -4.39 -4.38 42.49
N LEU A 320 -3.56 -4.56 41.46
CA LEU A 320 -3.60 -5.75 40.62
C LEU A 320 -3.18 -7.01 41.38
N GLN A 321 -2.21 -6.93 42.28
CA GLN A 321 -1.84 -8.02 43.18
C GLN A 321 -3.00 -8.42 44.09
N HIS A 322 -3.69 -7.43 44.69
CA HIS A 322 -4.86 -7.69 45.52
C HIS A 322 -5.98 -8.38 44.72
N LYS A 323 -6.22 -7.96 43.47
CA LYS A 323 -7.20 -8.60 42.60
C LYS A 323 -6.82 -10.04 42.26
N LEU A 324 -5.54 -10.33 41.98
CA LEU A 324 -5.07 -11.68 41.75
C LEU A 324 -5.29 -12.60 42.96
N ARG A 325 -5.11 -12.11 44.19
CA ARG A 325 -5.47 -12.85 45.40
C ARG A 325 -6.98 -13.09 45.49
N SER A 326 -7.79 -12.04 45.22
CA SER A 326 -9.25 -12.14 45.25
C SER A 326 -9.82 -13.15 44.24
N TRP A 327 -9.11 -13.36 43.12
CA TRP A 327 -9.47 -14.34 42.09
C TRP A 327 -8.82 -15.72 42.30
N GLY A 328 -8.05 -15.90 43.39
CA GLY A 328 -7.43 -17.17 43.74
C GLY A 328 -6.17 -17.52 42.93
N PHE A 329 -5.57 -16.56 42.22
CA PHE A 329 -4.29 -16.76 41.52
C PHE A 329 -3.08 -16.73 42.46
N LEU A 330 -3.20 -16.04 43.60
CA LEU A 330 -2.16 -15.89 44.61
C LEU A 330 -2.71 -16.27 45.99
N PRO A 331 -1.87 -16.78 46.92
CA PRO A 331 -2.29 -17.06 48.28
C PRO A 331 -2.77 -15.79 49.00
N PRO A 332 -3.73 -15.92 49.95
CA PRO A 332 -4.14 -14.80 50.80
C PRO A 332 -2.97 -14.26 51.64
N GLU A 333 -3.04 -12.98 52.00
CA GLU A 333 -2.08 -12.35 52.93
C GLU A 333 -2.15 -12.96 54.34
#